data_AF-A0A9K3KX28-F1
#
_entry.id   AF-A0A9K3KX28-F1
#
_cell.length_a   1.000
_cell.length_b   1.000
_cell.length_c   1.000
_cell.angle_alpha   90.00
_cell.angle_beta   90.00
_cell.angle_gamma   90.00
#
_symmetry.space_group_name_H-M   'P 1'
#
loop_
_entity.id
_entity.type
_entity.pdbx_description
1 polymer ?
#
loop_
_entity_poly.entity_id
_entity_poly.type
_entity_poly.pdbx_seq_one_letter_code
_entity_poly.pdbx_strand_id
1 'polypeptide(L)'
;MMSLPSTMKMPRYITIVVAFLALFLDESTVAFSFSSSTVRTTSLIGHQQPAALRSSPSLSLVGNSRRAKHRQSGFTVLFYESDGSSTIADMASSKSSSSPLDRFHRQASQVQQADKPCILTIHGQRYNMTAWANSHPGGAKVLERFHDKDASKAFEAAHHSPEAYAMLKDFLVTENVEDKQQDDVVTSTASTIVTETATAIPWRRRFRKKLFTMEDPIGIHKYLGIFCLLNFLGRFAQMYFGDPAAGLGRRGHPWFSMACLLPHALLSVSSLIFHTVPKERVVGKPMIWQEFRIHNIVFGVRSVLTAFIASMAIKLGNTPTVRTVAILASGGCVLLANWGADEATEKLRVVEVESTTATMPYWEGCSIETQKKFKAFYAYCQFMATLACLACGNPAWPLSVLIAIQLASLLMTLVRKGLLSSRGYHYGYTASLVMPYFVGLRSMLYTQSLEFPFMLVLGYAMFQLRRRGVSKYALWIPVILGRLLVGDTFISYAAW
;
A
#
# COMPACT_ATOMS: atom_id res chain seq x y z
N MET A 1 34.98 -23.99 -9.09
CA MET A 1 35.23 -22.91 -8.11
C MET A 1 35.90 -21.77 -8.88
N MET A 2 35.14 -20.76 -9.29
CA MET A 2 35.69 -19.53 -9.86
C MET A 2 35.78 -18.50 -8.74
N SER A 3 36.97 -17.98 -8.50
CA SER A 3 37.25 -16.95 -7.49
C SER A 3 36.53 -15.66 -7.84
N LEU A 4 35.65 -15.21 -6.93
CA LEU A 4 35.04 -13.88 -6.98
C LEU A 4 36.11 -12.79 -6.89
N PRO A 5 36.04 -11.71 -7.68
CA PRO A 5 36.95 -10.59 -7.53
C PRO A 5 36.70 -9.88 -6.19
N SER A 6 37.76 -9.81 -5.39
CA SER A 6 37.84 -9.04 -4.15
C SER A 6 37.86 -7.55 -4.47
N THR A 7 36.70 -6.89 -4.53
CA THR A 7 36.50 -5.44 -4.24
C THR A 7 35.05 -4.97 -4.55
N MET A 8 34.06 -5.56 -3.90
CA MET A 8 32.77 -4.88 -3.69
C MET A 8 32.40 -5.00 -2.22
N LYS A 9 32.70 -3.95 -1.43
CA LYS A 9 32.42 -3.91 0.01
C LYS A 9 30.89 -3.87 0.24
N MET A 10 30.33 -5.02 0.64
CA MET A 10 28.93 -5.24 1.05
C MET A 10 28.27 -4.12 1.91
N PRO A 11 28.97 -3.44 2.85
CA PRO A 11 28.35 -2.45 3.73
C PRO A 11 27.77 -1.24 3.00
N ARG A 12 28.42 -0.74 1.94
CA ARG A 12 28.04 0.54 1.30
C ARG A 12 26.68 0.47 0.60
N TYR A 13 26.35 -0.66 -0.04
CA TYR A 13 25.09 -0.80 -0.79
C TYR A 13 23.88 -1.03 0.11
N ILE A 14 24.05 -1.77 1.20
CA ILE A 14 23.02 -1.90 2.24
C ILE A 14 22.70 -0.51 2.79
N THR A 15 23.73 0.29 3.10
CA THR A 15 23.55 1.67 3.56
C THR A 15 22.80 2.52 2.54
N ILE A 16 23.05 2.39 1.24
CA ILE A 16 22.33 3.15 0.19
C ILE A 16 20.85 2.76 0.14
N VAL A 17 20.52 1.46 0.15
CA VAL A 17 19.11 1.01 0.11
C VAL A 17 18.39 1.40 1.40
N VAL A 18 19.03 1.25 2.56
CA VAL A 18 18.47 1.66 3.86
C VAL A 18 18.28 3.18 3.90
N ALA A 19 19.26 3.96 3.45
CA ALA A 19 19.15 5.42 3.36
C ALA A 19 18.04 5.85 2.39
N PHE A 20 17.89 5.15 1.27
CA PHE A 20 16.82 5.40 0.31
C PHE A 20 15.44 5.07 0.89
N LEU A 21 15.31 3.96 1.63
CA LEU A 21 14.07 3.63 2.34
C LEU A 21 13.78 4.64 3.48
N ALA A 22 14.82 5.16 4.13
CA ALA A 22 14.70 6.20 5.16
C ALA A 22 14.20 7.54 4.60
N LEU A 23 14.29 7.80 3.29
CA LEU A 23 13.63 8.96 2.67
C LEU A 23 12.10 8.89 2.78
N PHE A 24 11.55 7.69 3.01
CA PHE A 24 10.11 7.45 3.01
C PHE A 24 9.57 6.93 4.35
N LEU A 25 10.40 6.25 5.15
CA LEU A 25 9.99 5.59 6.39
C LEU A 25 10.62 6.29 7.60
N ASP A 26 9.81 6.53 8.63
CA ASP A 26 10.28 7.03 9.94
C ASP A 26 11.12 5.96 10.67
N GLU A 27 12.03 6.38 11.57
CA GLU A 27 12.89 5.46 12.33
C GLU A 27 12.07 4.39 13.09
N SER A 28 10.90 4.79 13.59
CA SER A 28 9.94 3.92 14.27
C SER A 28 9.37 2.79 13.40
N THR A 29 9.38 2.94 12.07
CA THR A 29 8.86 1.95 11.11
C THR A 29 9.95 1.00 10.62
N VAL A 30 11.21 1.45 10.60
CA VAL A 30 12.38 0.64 10.20
C VAL A 30 12.89 -0.24 11.35
N ALA A 31 12.73 0.23 12.60
CA ALA A 31 13.25 -0.44 13.80
C ALA A 31 12.72 -1.87 14.04
N PHE A 32 11.57 -2.26 13.46
CA PHE A 32 11.01 -3.60 13.66
C PHE A 32 11.68 -4.70 12.81
N SER A 33 12.56 -4.34 11.85
CA SER A 33 13.22 -5.34 10.98
C SER A 33 14.62 -5.76 11.44
N PHE A 34 15.15 -5.21 12.55
CA PHE A 34 16.43 -5.63 13.13
C PHE A 34 16.34 -5.67 14.66
N SER A 35 15.70 -6.70 15.20
CA SER A 35 16.01 -7.15 16.55
C SER A 35 17.36 -7.88 16.50
N SER A 36 18.45 -7.14 16.65
CA SER A 36 19.80 -7.69 16.73
C SER A 36 19.97 -8.54 18.00
N SER A 37 19.90 -9.86 17.84
CA SER A 37 20.40 -10.80 18.84
C SER A 37 21.93 -10.71 18.89
N THR A 38 22.43 -10.01 19.91
CA THR A 38 23.69 -10.26 20.63
C THR A 38 24.85 -10.87 19.85
N VAL A 39 25.78 -10.04 19.37
CA VAL A 39 27.19 -10.42 19.24
C VAL A 39 27.95 -9.68 20.33
N ARG A 40 28.19 -10.34 21.47
CA ARG A 40 29.17 -9.88 22.46
C ARG A 40 30.56 -10.21 21.94
N THR A 41 31.26 -9.21 21.43
CA THR A 41 32.73 -9.26 21.34
C THR A 41 33.31 -9.00 22.72
N THR A 42 33.77 -10.06 23.38
CA THR A 42 34.68 -9.99 24.53
C THR A 42 36.00 -9.38 24.08
N SER A 43 36.29 -8.13 24.47
CA SER A 43 37.64 -7.56 24.37
C SER A 43 38.44 -8.00 25.60
N LEU A 44 39.45 -8.84 25.37
CA LEU A 44 40.47 -9.16 26.34
C LEU A 44 41.34 -7.93 26.60
N ILE A 45 41.51 -7.65 27.88
CA ILE A 45 42.36 -6.61 28.47
C ILE A 45 43.83 -6.97 28.22
N GLY A 46 44.59 -6.03 27.66
CA GLY A 46 46.05 -6.08 27.57
C GLY A 46 46.61 -4.70 27.89
N HIS A 47 47.06 -4.52 29.13
CA HIS A 47 47.80 -3.37 29.62
C HIS A 47 49.14 -3.22 28.91
N GLN A 48 49.50 -2.01 28.45
CA GLN A 48 50.84 -1.45 28.61
C GLN A 48 50.85 0.08 28.43
N GLN A 49 51.69 0.73 29.24
CA GLN A 49 51.79 2.17 29.54
C GLN A 49 52.51 3.03 28.47
N PRO A 50 52.52 4.38 28.61
CA PRO A 50 52.86 5.33 27.56
C PRO A 50 54.31 5.87 27.64
N ALA A 51 54.85 6.38 26.52
CA ALA A 51 56.07 7.21 26.53
C ALA A 51 56.11 8.28 25.40
N ALA A 52 56.07 9.53 25.86
CA ALA A 52 56.85 10.72 25.48
C ALA A 52 57.02 11.23 24.02
N LEU A 53 56.56 12.48 23.83
CA LEU A 53 57.15 13.67 23.15
C LEU A 53 58.03 13.52 21.89
N ARG A 54 57.69 14.31 20.84
CA ARG A 54 58.58 15.37 20.29
C ARG A 54 57.87 16.33 19.31
N SER A 55 57.91 17.61 19.70
CA SER A 55 58.11 18.88 18.94
C SER A 55 57.74 19.03 17.45
N SER A 56 56.98 20.10 17.19
CA SER A 56 56.68 20.81 15.92
C SER A 56 57.93 21.40 15.22
N PRO A 57 57.82 22.00 14.01
CA PRO A 57 57.30 23.37 13.91
C PRO A 57 56.39 23.68 12.70
N SER A 58 55.64 24.75 12.91
CA SER A 58 54.79 25.54 12.01
C SER A 58 55.53 26.28 10.91
N LEU A 59 54.87 26.51 9.77
CA LEU A 59 55.17 27.61 8.86
C LEU A 59 53.87 28.25 8.38
N SER A 60 53.72 29.53 8.70
CA SER A 60 52.70 30.45 8.21
C SER A 60 53.34 31.38 7.18
N LEU A 61 52.60 31.77 6.15
CA LEU A 61 52.93 32.96 5.37
C LEU A 61 51.66 33.64 4.84
N VAL A 62 51.75 34.97 4.89
CA VAL A 62 50.71 35.99 4.85
C VAL A 62 50.53 36.56 3.44
N GLY A 63 49.30 37.01 3.14
CA GLY A 63 48.97 38.12 2.22
C GLY A 63 48.87 37.74 0.73
N ASN A 64 47.95 38.24 -0.09
CA ASN A 64 47.29 39.54 -0.08
C ASN A 64 46.16 39.56 -1.14
N SER A 65 45.31 40.58 -1.03
CA SER A 65 44.10 40.89 -1.81
C SER A 65 44.27 41.02 -3.34
N ARG A 66 43.24 40.63 -4.11
CA ARG A 66 42.71 41.42 -5.24
C ARG A 66 41.29 41.00 -5.67
N ARG A 67 40.50 42.03 -5.95
CA ARG A 67 39.05 42.10 -6.22
C ARG A 67 38.81 42.16 -7.73
N ALA A 68 37.78 41.48 -8.25
CA ALA A 68 37.12 41.87 -9.50
C ALA A 68 35.64 41.43 -9.53
N LYS A 69 34.78 42.39 -9.91
CA LYS A 69 33.31 42.37 -9.98
C LYS A 69 32.83 41.91 -11.37
N HIS A 70 31.63 41.32 -11.44
CA HIS A 70 30.49 41.63 -12.35
C HIS A 70 29.53 40.42 -12.38
N ARG A 71 28.20 40.48 -12.52
CA ARG A 71 27.18 41.53 -12.71
C ARG A 71 25.83 40.82 -12.46
N GLN A 72 24.97 41.33 -11.59
CA GLN A 72 23.54 40.99 -11.54
C GLN A 72 22.77 42.20 -12.05
N SER A 73 21.82 41.98 -12.96
CA SER A 73 20.84 42.97 -13.41
C SER A 73 19.51 42.70 -12.74
N GLY A 74 19.02 43.66 -11.97
CA GLY A 74 17.65 43.72 -11.48
C GLY A 74 16.71 44.37 -12.50
N PHE A 75 15.41 44.23 -12.26
CA PHE A 75 14.41 45.17 -12.73
C PHE A 75 13.26 45.25 -11.71
N THR A 76 13.05 46.47 -11.19
CA THR A 76 12.01 46.89 -10.24
C THR A 76 10.89 47.55 -11.03
N VAL A 77 9.63 47.32 -10.64
CA VAL A 77 8.49 48.13 -11.13
C VAL A 77 7.69 48.68 -9.95
N LEU A 78 7.26 49.91 -10.14
CA LEU A 78 6.83 50.95 -9.21
C LEU A 78 5.42 50.75 -8.64
N PHE A 79 5.22 51.32 -7.45
CA PHE A 79 3.92 51.58 -6.82
C PHE A 79 3.20 52.72 -7.53
N TYR A 80 1.87 52.58 -7.68
CA TYR A 80 0.97 53.70 -7.91
C TYR A 80 -0.28 53.51 -7.04
N GLU A 81 -0.59 54.51 -6.24
CA GLU A 81 -1.72 54.58 -5.30
C GLU A 81 -2.63 55.70 -5.79
N SER A 82 -3.94 55.44 -5.93
CA SER A 82 -4.95 56.50 -6.01
C SER A 82 -6.29 56.03 -5.47
N ASP A 83 -6.88 56.87 -4.63
CA ASP A 83 -8.06 56.66 -3.81
C ASP A 83 -9.40 56.55 -4.57
N GLY A 84 -10.33 55.78 -3.95
CA GLY A 84 -11.71 56.21 -3.67
C GLY A 84 -12.77 56.13 -4.77
N SER A 85 -13.65 55.11 -4.71
CA SER A 85 -15.12 55.26 -4.75
C SER A 85 -15.81 53.89 -4.70
N SER A 86 -16.70 53.74 -3.73
CA SER A 86 -17.55 52.57 -3.48
C SER A 86 -18.80 52.56 -4.36
N THR A 87 -19.01 51.52 -5.18
CA THR A 87 -20.35 51.14 -5.67
C THR A 87 -20.41 49.64 -6.03
N ILE A 88 -21.19 48.90 -5.24
CA ILE A 88 -22.10 47.79 -5.61
C ILE A 88 -21.66 46.96 -6.84
N ALA A 89 -20.76 45.99 -6.64
CA ALA A 89 -20.53 44.88 -7.58
C ALA A 89 -20.01 43.57 -6.92
N ASP A 90 -20.17 43.39 -5.61
CA ASP A 90 -19.60 42.27 -4.85
C ASP A 90 -20.53 41.04 -4.74
N MET A 91 -21.13 40.57 -5.83
CA MET A 91 -21.87 39.28 -5.84
C MET A 91 -21.66 38.41 -7.08
N ALA A 92 -20.61 38.63 -7.87
CA ALA A 92 -20.24 37.68 -8.92
C ALA A 92 -18.71 37.56 -9.04
N SER A 93 -18.24 36.31 -8.94
CA SER A 93 -16.87 35.85 -9.21
C SER A 93 -15.86 35.91 -8.05
N SER A 94 -16.02 34.98 -7.11
CA SER A 94 -14.88 34.35 -6.43
C SER A 94 -14.74 32.87 -6.83
N LYS A 95 -14.59 32.61 -8.15
CA LYS A 95 -13.89 31.38 -8.55
C LYS A 95 -12.41 31.58 -8.23
N SER A 96 -12.04 31.32 -6.97
CA SER A 96 -10.63 31.18 -6.61
C SER A 96 -10.06 30.03 -7.44
N SER A 97 -9.17 30.37 -8.36
CA SER A 97 -8.32 29.43 -9.08
C SER A 97 -7.34 28.82 -8.07
N SER A 98 -7.82 27.88 -7.26
CA SER A 98 -6.93 27.05 -6.47
C SER A 98 -6.15 26.17 -7.43
N SER A 99 -4.83 26.33 -7.46
CA SER A 99 -3.94 25.34 -8.04
C SER A 99 -4.35 23.95 -7.51
N PRO A 100 -4.48 22.92 -8.35
CA PRO A 100 -4.98 21.62 -7.89
C PRO A 100 -4.09 21.13 -6.75
N LEU A 101 -4.66 21.03 -5.55
CA LEU A 101 -3.99 20.53 -4.34
C LEU A 101 -3.24 19.24 -4.70
N ASP A 102 -1.95 19.16 -4.32
CA ASP A 102 -1.16 17.95 -4.53
C ASP A 102 -1.96 16.75 -4.00
N ARG A 103 -2.07 15.70 -4.81
CA ARG A 103 -2.92 14.52 -4.56
C ARG A 103 -2.70 13.93 -3.18
N PHE A 104 -1.52 14.10 -2.60
CA PHE A 104 -1.18 13.64 -1.25
C PHE A 104 -1.88 14.38 -0.11
N HIS A 105 -2.46 15.56 -0.37
CA HIS A 105 -3.29 16.30 0.59
C HIS A 105 -4.75 15.83 0.62
N ARG A 106 -5.19 14.98 -0.33
CA ARG A 106 -6.57 14.50 -0.36
C ARG A 106 -6.88 13.59 0.82
N GLN A 107 -8.07 13.74 1.38
CA GLN A 107 -8.64 12.85 2.38
C GLN A 107 -9.90 12.20 1.81
N ALA A 108 -10.32 11.08 2.40
CA ALA A 108 -11.60 10.46 2.02
C ALA A 108 -12.74 11.43 2.38
N SER A 109 -13.74 11.53 1.50
CA SER A 109 -14.92 12.35 1.75
C SER A 109 -15.73 11.72 2.89
N GLN A 110 -16.20 12.53 3.83
CA GLN A 110 -17.10 12.05 4.90
C GLN A 110 -18.56 11.96 4.45
N VAL A 111 -18.88 12.44 3.25
CA VAL A 111 -20.24 12.46 2.72
C VAL A 111 -20.51 11.15 1.98
N GLN A 112 -21.34 10.30 2.57
CA GLN A 112 -22.06 9.24 1.87
C GLN A 112 -23.54 9.59 1.91
N GLN A 113 -24.16 9.79 0.73
CA GLN A 113 -25.62 9.83 0.66
C GLN A 113 -26.11 8.39 0.57
N ALA A 114 -26.94 7.98 1.53
CA ALA A 114 -27.71 6.75 1.39
C ALA A 114 -29.01 7.06 0.66
N ASP A 115 -29.29 6.29 -0.39
CA ASP A 115 -30.48 6.46 -1.23
C ASP A 115 -31.79 6.15 -0.48
N LYS A 116 -31.74 5.47 0.67
CA LYS A 116 -32.91 5.07 1.45
C LYS A 116 -32.72 5.25 2.96
N PRO A 117 -33.75 5.72 3.67
CA PRO A 117 -33.73 5.80 5.13
C PRO A 117 -33.52 4.42 5.76
N CYS A 118 -32.63 4.35 6.74
CA CYS A 118 -32.33 3.17 7.55
C CYS A 118 -32.37 3.56 9.03
N ILE A 119 -33.58 3.73 9.54
CA ILE A 119 -33.84 3.86 10.99
C ILE A 119 -34.30 2.50 11.49
N LEU A 120 -33.69 1.97 12.55
CA LEU A 120 -33.97 0.64 13.08
C LEU A 120 -33.88 0.61 14.60
N THR A 121 -34.61 -0.31 15.23
CA THR A 121 -34.65 -0.44 16.70
C THR A 121 -33.74 -1.57 17.15
N ILE A 122 -32.84 -1.31 18.10
CA ILE A 122 -31.99 -2.32 18.76
C ILE A 122 -32.09 -2.13 20.27
N HIS A 123 -32.50 -3.18 20.99
CA HIS A 123 -32.72 -3.17 22.44
C HIS A 123 -33.61 -2.01 22.91
N GLY A 124 -34.71 -1.76 22.19
CA GLY A 124 -35.68 -0.71 22.54
C GLY A 124 -35.26 0.72 22.20
N GLN A 125 -34.05 0.94 21.66
CA GLN A 125 -33.58 2.26 21.22
C GLN A 125 -33.60 2.38 19.70
N ARG A 126 -34.00 3.54 19.16
CA ARG A 126 -34.00 3.83 17.73
C ARG A 126 -32.67 4.41 17.29
N TYR A 127 -32.13 3.88 16.20
CA TYR A 127 -30.86 4.33 15.62
C TYR A 127 -31.05 4.73 14.16
N ASN A 128 -30.66 5.95 13.80
CA ASN A 128 -30.63 6.43 12.43
C ASN A 128 -29.28 6.11 11.81
N MET A 129 -29.21 4.98 11.13
CA MET A 129 -28.03 4.51 10.42
C MET A 129 -28.06 4.87 8.94
N THR A 130 -28.96 5.77 8.51
CA THR A 130 -29.17 6.12 7.10
C THR A 130 -27.86 6.50 6.43
N ALA A 131 -27.17 7.55 6.91
CA ALA A 131 -25.90 8.00 6.34
C ALA A 131 -24.78 6.93 6.38
N TRP A 132 -24.88 5.97 7.31
CA TRP A 132 -23.90 4.89 7.47
C TRP A 132 -24.27 3.61 6.73
N ALA A 133 -25.47 3.51 6.15
CA ALA A 133 -25.98 2.24 5.64
C ALA A 133 -25.06 1.61 4.58
N ASN A 134 -24.52 2.44 3.69
CA ASN A 134 -23.55 2.03 2.66
C ASN A 134 -22.18 1.63 3.23
N SER A 135 -21.84 2.14 4.42
CA SER A 135 -20.64 1.81 5.19
C SER A 135 -20.79 0.57 6.08
N HIS A 136 -21.99 0.03 6.24
CA HIS A 136 -22.23 -1.15 7.06
C HIS A 136 -21.47 -2.38 6.50
N PRO A 137 -20.64 -3.07 7.31
CA PRO A 137 -19.87 -4.22 6.84
C PRO A 137 -20.71 -5.40 6.32
N GLY A 138 -21.99 -5.50 6.70
CA GLY A 138 -22.96 -6.46 6.17
C GLY A 138 -23.66 -5.99 4.88
N GLY A 139 -23.39 -4.76 4.44
CA GLY A 139 -24.03 -4.10 3.31
C GLY A 139 -25.32 -3.35 3.71
N ALA A 140 -25.64 -2.29 2.96
CA ALA A 140 -26.82 -1.46 3.15
C ALA A 140 -28.12 -2.26 3.09
N LYS A 141 -28.22 -3.21 2.15
CA LYS A 141 -29.40 -4.08 1.96
C LYS A 141 -29.82 -4.84 3.22
N VAL A 142 -28.89 -5.15 4.12
CA VAL A 142 -29.22 -5.81 5.39
C VAL A 142 -29.93 -4.84 6.31
N LEU A 143 -29.47 -3.59 6.41
CA LEU A 143 -30.10 -2.56 7.22
C LEU A 143 -31.44 -2.11 6.64
N GLU A 144 -31.52 -1.95 5.30
CA GLU A 144 -32.76 -1.60 4.59
C GLU A 144 -33.91 -2.58 4.90
N ARG A 145 -33.63 -3.88 5.09
CA ARG A 145 -34.65 -4.88 5.45
C ARG A 145 -35.29 -4.64 6.81
N PHE A 146 -34.55 -3.98 7.71
CA PHE A 146 -34.94 -3.67 9.08
C PHE A 146 -35.34 -2.20 9.27
N HIS A 147 -35.53 -1.44 8.19
CA HIS A 147 -36.06 -0.08 8.32
C HIS A 147 -37.43 -0.11 9.03
N ASP A 148 -37.53 0.70 10.10
CA ASP A 148 -38.64 0.81 11.04
C ASP A 148 -39.07 -0.53 11.68
N LYS A 149 -38.11 -1.44 11.86
CA LYS A 149 -38.30 -2.73 12.53
C LYS A 149 -37.29 -2.93 13.66
N ASP A 150 -37.66 -3.82 14.58
CA ASP A 150 -36.75 -4.32 15.60
C ASP A 150 -35.73 -5.29 14.97
N ALA A 151 -34.46 -4.90 15.04
CA ALA A 151 -33.32 -5.66 14.57
C ALA A 151 -32.55 -6.35 15.71
N SER A 152 -33.01 -6.28 16.96
CA SER A 152 -32.27 -6.78 18.15
C SER A 152 -31.81 -8.22 17.99
N LYS A 153 -32.72 -9.12 17.59
CA LYS A 153 -32.39 -10.54 17.37
C LYS A 153 -31.37 -10.73 16.24
N ALA A 154 -31.50 -9.97 15.16
CA ALA A 154 -30.57 -10.03 14.04
C ALA A 154 -29.18 -9.45 14.41
N PHE A 155 -29.17 -8.41 15.24
CA PHE A 155 -27.98 -7.75 15.73
C PHE A 155 -27.17 -8.66 16.68
N GLU A 156 -27.83 -9.34 17.61
CA GLU A 156 -27.22 -10.33 18.49
C GLU A 156 -26.72 -11.55 17.72
N ALA A 157 -27.53 -12.09 16.80
CA ALA A 157 -27.20 -13.27 15.99
C ALA A 157 -26.02 -13.03 15.05
N ALA A 158 -25.81 -11.78 14.61
CA ALA A 158 -24.66 -11.40 13.80
C ALA A 158 -23.33 -11.35 14.58
N HIS A 159 -23.37 -11.46 15.92
CA HIS A 159 -22.20 -11.45 16.79
C HIS A 159 -21.26 -10.27 16.54
N HIS A 160 -21.83 -9.06 16.55
CA HIS A 160 -21.10 -7.79 16.41
C HIS A 160 -19.96 -7.64 17.44
N SER A 161 -18.90 -6.93 17.07
CA SER A 161 -17.76 -6.72 17.97
C SER A 161 -18.09 -5.66 19.04
N PRO A 162 -17.37 -5.63 20.18
CA PRO A 162 -17.61 -4.62 21.23
C PRO A 162 -17.56 -3.17 20.69
N GLU A 163 -16.70 -2.91 19.71
CA GLU A 163 -16.61 -1.60 19.06
C GLU A 163 -17.86 -1.26 18.23
N ALA A 164 -18.52 -2.26 17.63
CA ALA A 164 -19.77 -2.06 16.91
C ALA A 164 -20.94 -1.75 17.86
N TYR A 165 -20.94 -2.35 19.07
CA TYR A 165 -21.88 -1.95 20.13
C TYR A 165 -21.61 -0.51 20.60
N ALA A 166 -20.34 -0.13 20.76
CA ALA A 166 -19.99 1.24 21.13
C ALA A 166 -20.44 2.27 20.09
N MET A 167 -20.32 1.93 18.80
CA MET A 167 -20.70 2.80 17.68
C MET A 167 -22.22 3.06 17.58
N LEU A 168 -23.08 2.22 18.18
CA LEU A 168 -24.53 2.47 18.20
C LEU A 168 -24.87 3.84 18.79
N LYS A 169 -24.10 4.30 19.78
CA LYS A 169 -24.32 5.60 20.43
C LYS A 169 -24.28 6.77 19.46
N ASP A 170 -23.46 6.68 18.43
CA ASP A 170 -23.29 7.74 17.42
C ASP A 170 -24.50 7.88 16.50
N PHE A 171 -25.38 6.87 16.48
CA PHE A 171 -26.57 6.82 15.61
C PHE A 171 -27.88 6.98 16.39
N LEU A 172 -27.83 7.16 17.71
CA LEU A 172 -29.04 7.20 18.53
C LEU A 172 -29.94 8.37 18.10
N VAL A 173 -31.21 8.08 17.84
CA VAL A 173 -32.22 9.12 17.62
C VAL A 173 -32.66 9.61 18.98
N THR A 174 -32.14 10.75 19.40
CA THR A 174 -32.71 11.49 20.54
C THR A 174 -34.05 12.07 20.07
N GLU A 175 -35.15 11.58 20.63
CA GLU A 175 -36.44 12.22 20.43
C GLU A 175 -36.35 13.63 21.01
N ASN A 176 -36.34 14.64 20.15
CA ASN A 176 -36.67 16.00 20.55
C ASN A 176 -38.18 16.00 20.86
N VAL A 177 -38.50 15.67 22.11
CA VAL A 177 -39.83 15.90 22.66
C VAL A 177 -39.91 17.39 22.97
N GLU A 178 -40.28 18.19 21.98
CA GLU A 178 -40.91 19.48 22.26
C GLU A 178 -42.34 19.21 22.69
N ASP A 179 -42.53 19.41 23.99
CA ASP A 179 -43.74 19.83 24.69
C ASP A 179 -44.95 18.87 24.70
N LYS A 180 -45.07 18.14 25.81
CA LYS A 180 -46.24 18.23 26.70
C LYS A 180 -45.91 17.63 28.06
N GLN A 181 -45.80 18.51 29.05
CA GLN A 181 -45.88 18.18 30.48
C GLN A 181 -47.21 17.50 30.79
N GLN A 182 -47.19 16.38 31.52
CA GLN A 182 -47.89 16.28 32.79
C GLN A 182 -47.39 15.10 33.64
N ASP A 183 -47.44 15.33 34.94
CA ASP A 183 -46.87 14.59 36.05
C ASP A 183 -47.23 13.10 36.10
N ASP A 184 -46.28 12.25 36.54
CA ASP A 184 -46.47 11.50 37.78
C ASP A 184 -45.19 10.79 38.23
N VAL A 185 -44.91 10.99 39.52
CA VAL A 185 -43.89 10.37 40.36
C VAL A 185 -44.21 8.90 40.54
N VAL A 186 -43.25 7.97 40.34
CA VAL A 186 -43.04 6.75 41.18
C VAL A 186 -41.69 6.09 40.84
N THR A 187 -40.83 6.07 41.87
CA THR A 187 -39.89 5.02 42.29
C THR A 187 -38.76 4.55 41.36
N SER A 188 -37.56 5.06 41.70
CA SER A 188 -36.26 4.45 41.46
C SER A 188 -36.20 3.00 41.99
N THR A 189 -36.22 2.03 41.09
CA THR A 189 -35.66 0.69 41.34
C THR A 189 -34.36 0.55 40.57
N ALA A 190 -33.26 0.53 41.33
CA ALA A 190 -31.93 0.19 40.85
C ALA A 190 -31.97 -1.19 40.18
N SER A 191 -31.76 -1.21 38.87
CA SER A 191 -31.61 -2.45 38.10
C SER A 191 -30.13 -2.77 38.00
N THR A 192 -29.73 -3.74 38.82
CA THR A 192 -28.44 -4.42 38.85
C THR A 192 -27.91 -4.69 37.45
N ILE A 193 -26.77 -4.07 37.12
CA ILE A 193 -25.95 -4.43 35.98
C ILE A 193 -25.45 -5.85 36.24
N VAL A 194 -26.12 -6.84 35.65
CA VAL A 194 -25.58 -8.19 35.54
C VAL A 194 -24.37 -8.06 34.61
N THR A 195 -23.20 -7.99 35.24
CA THR A 195 -21.93 -8.07 34.54
C THR A 195 -21.75 -9.54 34.17
N GLU A 196 -22.39 -9.98 33.09
CA GLU A 196 -22.02 -11.26 32.49
C GLU A 196 -20.57 -11.13 32.03
N THR A 197 -19.67 -11.75 32.79
CA THR A 197 -18.31 -12.06 32.37
C THR A 197 -18.41 -12.95 31.13
N ALA A 198 -18.46 -12.32 29.96
CA ALA A 198 -18.32 -12.97 28.67
C ALA A 198 -17.00 -13.75 28.72
N THR A 199 -17.10 -15.08 28.90
CA THR A 199 -15.97 -15.97 28.92
C THR A 199 -15.17 -15.74 27.64
N ALA A 200 -13.95 -15.20 27.81
CA ALA A 200 -13.10 -14.82 26.70
C ALA A 200 -12.82 -16.07 25.84
N ILE A 201 -13.49 -16.16 24.70
CA ILE A 201 -13.29 -17.25 23.74
C ILE A 201 -11.78 -17.31 23.43
N PRO A 202 -11.11 -18.47 23.59
CA PRO A 202 -9.67 -18.59 23.31
C PRO A 202 -9.36 -18.04 21.92
N TRP A 203 -8.29 -17.25 21.79
CA TRP A 203 -7.98 -16.49 20.57
C TRP A 203 -8.01 -17.34 19.28
N ARG A 204 -7.60 -18.62 19.36
CA ARG A 204 -7.66 -19.62 18.27
C ARG A 204 -9.08 -19.93 17.79
N ARG A 205 -10.06 -20.00 18.70
CA ARG A 205 -11.48 -20.23 18.38
C ARG A 205 -12.13 -18.97 17.77
N ARG A 206 -11.70 -17.77 18.19
CA ARG A 206 -12.13 -16.47 17.61
C ARG A 206 -11.65 -16.30 16.16
N PHE A 207 -10.42 -16.72 15.84
CA PHE A 207 -9.87 -16.70 14.47
C PHE A 207 -10.64 -17.61 13.51
N ARG A 208 -10.91 -18.86 13.92
CA ARG A 208 -11.65 -19.82 13.08
C ARG A 208 -13.05 -19.29 12.74
N LYS A 209 -13.88 -18.95 13.73
CA LYS A 209 -15.28 -18.55 13.46
C LYS A 209 -15.43 -17.30 12.58
N LYS A 210 -14.49 -16.34 12.62
CA LYS A 210 -14.60 -15.08 11.88
C LYS A 210 -14.10 -15.13 10.43
N LEU A 211 -13.13 -16.00 10.14
CA LEU A 211 -12.49 -16.06 8.82
C LEU A 211 -13.29 -16.92 7.81
N PHE A 212 -14.11 -17.86 8.29
CA PHE A 212 -14.98 -18.66 7.41
C PHE A 212 -16.26 -17.87 7.06
N THR A 213 -16.53 -17.72 5.77
CA THR A 213 -17.74 -17.09 5.24
C THR A 213 -18.59 -18.13 4.53
N MET A 214 -19.91 -18.00 4.64
CA MET A 214 -20.86 -18.86 3.90
C MET A 214 -20.85 -18.60 2.39
N GLU A 215 -20.29 -17.46 1.95
CA GLU A 215 -20.11 -17.08 0.53
C GLU A 215 -19.03 -17.90 -0.20
N ASP A 216 -18.21 -18.69 0.51
CA ASP A 216 -17.24 -19.63 -0.09
C ASP A 216 -17.56 -21.07 0.37
N PRO A 217 -18.67 -21.68 -0.12
CA PRO A 217 -19.19 -22.93 0.44
C PRO A 217 -18.25 -24.12 0.24
N ILE A 218 -17.53 -24.15 -0.89
CA ILE A 218 -16.54 -25.18 -1.19
C ILE A 218 -15.18 -24.84 -0.56
N GLY A 219 -14.93 -23.57 -0.22
CA GLY A 219 -13.66 -23.09 0.32
C GLY A 219 -12.59 -22.85 -0.75
N ILE A 220 -12.97 -22.66 -2.02
CA ILE A 220 -12.03 -22.53 -3.14
C ILE A 220 -11.11 -21.33 -2.92
N HIS A 221 -11.67 -20.16 -2.61
CA HIS A 221 -10.88 -18.96 -2.37
C HIS A 221 -9.95 -19.14 -1.17
N LYS A 222 -10.45 -19.80 -0.10
CA LYS A 222 -9.64 -20.15 1.07
C LYS A 222 -8.45 -21.05 0.71
N TYR A 223 -8.67 -22.15 0.00
CA TYR A 223 -7.60 -23.09 -0.35
C TYR A 223 -6.58 -22.47 -1.29
N LEU A 224 -7.02 -21.66 -2.25
CA LEU A 224 -6.14 -20.84 -3.09
C LEU A 224 -5.31 -19.87 -2.24
N GLY A 225 -5.92 -19.22 -1.24
CA GLY A 225 -5.25 -18.30 -0.32
C GLY A 225 -4.16 -18.98 0.50
N ILE A 226 -4.46 -20.14 1.09
CA ILE A 226 -3.49 -20.93 1.86
C ILE A 226 -2.34 -21.39 0.95
N PHE A 227 -2.65 -21.91 -0.24
CA PHE A 227 -1.64 -22.29 -1.21
C PHE A 227 -0.72 -21.11 -1.56
N CYS A 228 -1.29 -19.95 -1.88
CA CYS A 228 -0.50 -18.77 -2.28
C CYS A 228 0.37 -18.25 -1.12
N LEU A 229 -0.11 -18.30 0.13
CA LEU A 229 0.70 -17.93 1.29
C LEU A 229 1.89 -18.87 1.49
N LEU A 230 1.68 -20.18 1.38
CA LEU A 230 2.76 -21.17 1.45
C LEU A 230 3.71 -21.05 0.26
N ASN A 231 3.18 -20.76 -0.94
CA ASN A 231 3.98 -20.53 -2.13
C ASN A 231 4.87 -19.30 -1.96
N PHE A 232 4.31 -18.17 -1.48
CA PHE A 232 5.12 -16.99 -1.15
C PHE A 232 6.19 -17.32 -0.13
N LEU A 233 5.88 -18.04 0.95
CA LEU A 233 6.86 -18.40 1.97
C LEU A 233 8.05 -19.17 1.34
N GLY A 234 7.76 -20.20 0.55
CA GLY A 234 8.80 -20.98 -0.13
C GLY A 234 9.59 -20.17 -1.15
N ARG A 235 8.91 -19.34 -1.97
CA ARG A 235 9.54 -18.54 -3.02
C ARG A 235 10.39 -17.41 -2.44
N PHE A 236 9.94 -16.73 -1.38
CA PHE A 236 10.75 -15.73 -0.69
C PHE A 236 11.94 -16.34 0.04
N ALA A 237 11.77 -17.53 0.65
CA ALA A 237 12.91 -18.26 1.20
C ALA A 237 13.97 -18.57 0.13
N GLN A 238 13.53 -18.98 -1.08
CA GLN A 238 14.43 -19.15 -2.23
C GLN A 238 15.06 -17.82 -2.68
N MET A 239 14.26 -16.75 -2.82
CA MET A 239 14.78 -15.44 -3.25
C MET A 239 15.83 -14.88 -2.31
N TYR A 240 15.70 -15.09 -0.99
CA TYR A 240 16.64 -14.58 0.00
C TYR A 240 17.85 -15.50 0.19
N PHE A 241 17.62 -16.80 0.36
CA PHE A 241 18.65 -17.74 0.82
C PHE A 241 19.12 -18.74 -0.24
N GLY A 242 18.40 -18.87 -1.36
CA GLY A 242 18.67 -19.83 -2.41
C GLY A 242 18.85 -19.18 -3.78
N ASP A 243 18.15 -19.73 -4.78
CA ASP A 243 18.09 -19.22 -6.16
C ASP A 243 17.25 -17.93 -6.22
N PRO A 244 17.83 -16.77 -6.60
CA PRO A 244 17.07 -15.53 -6.67
C PRO A 244 16.01 -15.49 -7.79
N ALA A 245 16.05 -16.43 -8.74
CA ALA A 245 14.95 -16.64 -9.69
C ALA A 245 13.81 -17.49 -9.11
N ALA A 246 13.95 -17.95 -7.85
CA ALA A 246 12.96 -18.73 -7.12
C ALA A 246 12.43 -19.92 -7.93
N GLY A 247 13.30 -20.64 -8.65
CA GLY A 247 12.91 -21.78 -9.48
C GLY A 247 12.10 -21.45 -10.74
N LEU A 248 11.91 -20.16 -11.07
CA LEU A 248 11.32 -19.69 -12.32
C LEU A 248 12.37 -19.52 -13.44
N GLY A 249 13.66 -19.64 -13.11
CA GLY A 249 14.77 -19.65 -14.08
C GLY A 249 15.01 -21.01 -14.73
N ARG A 250 16.24 -21.24 -15.22
CA ARG A 250 16.64 -22.52 -15.86
C ARG A 250 16.86 -23.66 -14.86
N ARG A 251 17.23 -23.33 -13.62
CA ARG A 251 17.60 -24.31 -12.58
C ARG A 251 16.42 -24.96 -11.85
N GLY A 252 15.19 -24.49 -12.08
CA GLY A 252 13.98 -25.05 -11.47
C GLY A 252 13.30 -26.11 -12.32
N HIS A 253 12.45 -26.93 -11.70
CA HIS A 253 11.63 -27.91 -12.43
C HIS A 253 10.84 -27.21 -13.54
N PRO A 254 10.96 -27.65 -14.82
CA PRO A 254 10.72 -26.81 -15.97
C PRO A 254 9.32 -26.20 -16.02
N TRP A 255 8.29 -26.98 -15.66
CA TRP A 255 6.90 -26.54 -15.77
C TRP A 255 6.19 -26.36 -14.42
N PHE A 256 6.65 -27.07 -13.40
CA PHE A 256 5.99 -27.06 -12.09
C PHE A 256 6.06 -25.67 -11.45
N SER A 257 7.23 -25.01 -11.51
CA SER A 257 7.35 -23.69 -10.90
C SER A 257 6.45 -22.64 -11.53
N MET A 258 6.26 -22.71 -12.86
CA MET A 258 5.36 -21.83 -13.60
C MET A 258 3.90 -22.17 -13.33
N ALA A 259 3.55 -23.46 -13.23
CA ALA A 259 2.21 -23.90 -12.88
C ALA A 259 1.77 -23.36 -11.51
N CYS A 260 2.71 -23.22 -10.55
CA CYS A 260 2.41 -22.61 -9.25
C CYS A 260 2.04 -21.12 -9.33
N LEU A 261 2.24 -20.42 -10.46
CA LEU A 261 1.78 -19.04 -10.65
C LEU A 261 0.26 -18.97 -10.88
N LEU A 262 -0.33 -20.02 -11.49
CA LEU A 262 -1.75 -20.04 -11.85
C LEU A 262 -2.68 -19.87 -10.61
N PRO A 263 -2.44 -20.56 -9.47
CA PRO A 263 -3.21 -20.32 -8.26
C PRO A 263 -3.22 -18.86 -7.78
N HIS A 264 -2.16 -18.07 -8.03
CA HIS A 264 -2.16 -16.64 -7.67
C HIS A 264 -3.12 -15.82 -8.54
N ALA A 265 -3.21 -16.12 -9.85
CA ALA A 265 -4.20 -15.49 -10.72
C ALA A 265 -5.61 -15.90 -10.32
N LEU A 266 -5.83 -17.20 -10.10
CA LEU A 266 -7.13 -17.73 -9.65
C LEU A 266 -7.53 -17.17 -8.27
N LEU A 267 -6.59 -16.96 -7.34
CA LEU A 267 -6.87 -16.31 -6.06
C LEU A 267 -7.40 -14.90 -6.25
N SER A 268 -6.80 -14.15 -7.19
CA SER A 268 -7.23 -12.79 -7.49
C SER A 268 -8.65 -12.79 -8.06
N VAL A 269 -8.91 -13.60 -9.09
CA VAL A 269 -10.22 -13.69 -9.76
C VAL A 269 -11.31 -14.26 -8.86
N SER A 270 -10.98 -15.26 -8.02
CA SER A 270 -11.95 -15.87 -7.10
C SER A 270 -12.48 -14.91 -6.03
N SER A 271 -11.87 -13.73 -5.84
CA SER A 271 -12.45 -12.68 -4.98
C SER A 271 -13.81 -12.13 -5.48
N LEU A 272 -14.20 -12.45 -6.72
CA LEU A 272 -15.50 -12.07 -7.29
C LEU A 272 -16.68 -12.87 -6.71
N ILE A 273 -16.44 -14.01 -6.04
CA ILE A 273 -17.50 -14.78 -5.37
C ILE A 273 -18.14 -13.99 -4.22
N PHE A 274 -17.44 -13.01 -3.66
CA PHE A 274 -17.93 -12.23 -2.54
C PHE A 274 -18.85 -11.10 -3.02
N HIS A 275 -20.14 -11.32 -2.98
CA HIS A 275 -21.14 -10.34 -3.43
C HIS A 275 -21.43 -9.27 -2.38
N THR A 276 -21.01 -9.47 -1.12
CA THR A 276 -21.21 -8.52 -0.02
C THR A 276 -20.16 -7.41 0.09
N VAL A 277 -19.25 -7.31 -0.88
CA VAL A 277 -18.25 -6.23 -0.93
C VAL A 277 -18.95 -4.89 -1.23
N PRO A 278 -18.83 -3.88 -0.36
CA PRO A 278 -19.47 -2.57 -0.56
C PRO A 278 -19.06 -1.92 -1.88
N LYS A 279 -20.02 -1.21 -2.50
CA LYS A 279 -19.76 -0.42 -3.72
C LYS A 279 -18.72 0.66 -3.46
N GLU A 280 -18.91 1.38 -2.36
CA GLU A 280 -18.11 2.54 -1.97
C GLU A 280 -17.17 2.23 -0.80
N ARG A 281 -16.19 3.10 -0.63
CA ARG A 281 -15.22 3.00 0.46
C ARG A 281 -15.92 3.24 1.79
N VAL A 282 -15.72 2.35 2.76
CA VAL A 282 -16.14 2.57 4.15
C VAL A 282 -15.26 3.64 4.79
N VAL A 283 -15.86 4.68 5.35
CA VAL A 283 -15.13 5.77 6.02
C VAL A 283 -14.48 5.23 7.30
N GLY A 284 -13.22 5.62 7.55
CA GLY A 284 -12.53 5.37 8.82
C GLY A 284 -11.78 4.03 8.97
N LYS A 285 -12.00 3.03 8.09
CA LYS A 285 -11.25 1.75 8.15
C LYS A 285 -10.74 1.31 6.78
N PRO A 286 -9.48 0.82 6.68
CA PRO A 286 -8.93 0.28 5.44
C PRO A 286 -9.61 -1.06 5.14
N MET A 287 -10.69 -1.01 4.37
CA MET A 287 -11.54 -2.14 4.01
C MET A 287 -11.66 -2.23 2.50
N ILE A 288 -11.97 -3.41 1.96
CA ILE A 288 -12.13 -3.63 0.52
C ILE A 288 -13.47 -3.04 0.03
N TRP A 289 -13.44 -2.33 -1.10
CA TRP A 289 -14.60 -1.90 -1.89
C TRP A 289 -14.46 -2.29 -3.36
N GLN A 290 -15.48 -2.05 -4.18
CA GLN A 290 -15.54 -2.53 -5.58
C GLN A 290 -14.38 -2.03 -6.47
N GLU A 291 -14.10 -0.72 -6.52
CA GLU A 291 -12.99 -0.17 -7.32
C GLU A 291 -11.65 -0.79 -6.87
N PHE A 292 -11.39 -0.85 -5.55
CA PHE A 292 -10.17 -1.48 -5.04
C PHE A 292 -10.08 -2.95 -5.47
N ARG A 293 -11.17 -3.71 -5.35
CA ARG A 293 -11.19 -5.14 -5.71
C ARG A 293 -10.78 -5.34 -7.16
N ILE A 294 -11.35 -4.58 -8.09
CA ILE A 294 -11.02 -4.71 -9.52
C ILE A 294 -9.57 -4.27 -9.78
N HIS A 295 -9.11 -3.16 -9.20
CA HIS A 295 -7.70 -2.75 -9.29
C HIS A 295 -6.76 -3.87 -8.82
N ASN A 296 -7.08 -4.50 -7.69
CA ASN A 296 -6.25 -5.57 -7.13
C ASN A 296 -6.22 -6.81 -8.02
N ILE A 297 -7.35 -7.16 -8.65
CA ILE A 297 -7.42 -8.25 -9.65
C ILE A 297 -6.55 -7.92 -10.85
N VAL A 298 -6.74 -6.73 -11.44
CA VAL A 298 -6.02 -6.29 -12.65
C VAL A 298 -4.52 -6.29 -12.43
N PHE A 299 -4.04 -5.68 -11.34
CA PHE A 299 -2.61 -5.63 -11.03
C PHE A 299 -2.05 -6.99 -10.59
N GLY A 300 -2.85 -7.81 -9.90
CA GLY A 300 -2.46 -9.17 -9.51
C GLY A 300 -2.26 -10.09 -10.71
N VAL A 301 -3.23 -10.10 -11.64
CA VAL A 301 -3.15 -10.88 -12.89
C VAL A 301 -2.00 -10.40 -13.77
N ARG A 302 -1.79 -9.07 -13.90
CA ARG A 302 -0.63 -8.50 -14.60
C ARG A 302 0.68 -9.06 -14.06
N SER A 303 0.88 -9.07 -12.75
CA SER A 303 2.10 -9.58 -12.13
C SER A 303 2.28 -11.08 -12.39
N VAL A 304 1.21 -11.88 -12.37
CA VAL A 304 1.27 -13.31 -12.73
C VAL A 304 1.65 -13.51 -14.21
N LEU A 305 1.00 -12.80 -15.13
CA LEU A 305 1.27 -12.90 -16.56
C LEU A 305 2.70 -12.50 -16.89
N THR A 306 3.19 -11.41 -16.31
CA THR A 306 4.57 -10.94 -16.55
C THR A 306 5.62 -11.87 -15.93
N ALA A 307 5.36 -12.48 -14.77
CA ALA A 307 6.23 -13.55 -14.23
C ALA A 307 6.27 -14.76 -15.16
N PHE A 308 5.11 -15.17 -15.68
CA PHE A 308 5.01 -16.28 -16.63
C PHE A 308 5.78 -15.99 -17.92
N ILE A 309 5.60 -14.79 -18.50
CA ILE A 309 6.30 -14.35 -19.72
C ILE A 309 7.82 -14.34 -19.50
N ALA A 310 8.30 -13.76 -18.40
CA ALA A 310 9.73 -13.71 -18.09
C ALA A 310 10.32 -15.12 -17.90
N SER A 311 9.62 -15.98 -17.16
CA SER A 311 10.04 -17.38 -16.95
C SER A 311 10.06 -18.17 -18.26
N MET A 312 9.05 -18.00 -19.11
CA MET A 312 8.97 -18.64 -20.42
C MET A 312 10.13 -18.20 -21.32
N ALA A 313 10.43 -16.90 -21.38
CA ALA A 313 11.52 -16.36 -22.18
C ALA A 313 12.88 -17.00 -21.84
N ILE A 314 13.15 -17.17 -20.54
CA ILE A 314 14.38 -17.80 -20.04
C ILE A 314 14.47 -19.27 -20.45
N LYS A 315 13.36 -20.00 -20.35
CA LYS A 315 13.27 -21.41 -20.72
C LYS A 315 13.36 -21.64 -22.23
N LEU A 316 12.87 -20.70 -23.03
CA LEU A 316 13.03 -20.68 -24.49
C LEU A 316 14.40 -20.18 -24.96
N GLY A 317 15.38 -20.09 -24.06
CA GLY A 317 16.77 -19.82 -24.41
C GLY A 317 17.16 -18.34 -24.45
N ASN A 318 16.24 -17.39 -24.23
CA ASN A 318 16.50 -15.95 -24.25
C ASN A 318 17.20 -15.46 -25.54
N THR A 319 16.86 -16.02 -26.70
CA THR A 319 17.33 -15.47 -27.99
C THR A 319 16.87 -14.01 -28.14
N PRO A 320 17.57 -13.17 -28.92
CA PRO A 320 17.16 -11.78 -29.13
C PRO A 320 15.68 -11.63 -29.51
N THR A 321 15.18 -12.49 -30.40
CA THR A 321 13.77 -12.52 -30.80
C THR A 321 12.84 -12.84 -29.63
N VAL A 322 13.15 -13.87 -28.84
CA VAL A 322 12.35 -14.26 -27.66
C VAL A 322 12.33 -13.14 -26.63
N ARG A 323 13.45 -12.44 -26.40
CA ARG A 323 13.52 -11.29 -25.50
C ARG A 323 12.64 -10.14 -25.98
N THR A 324 12.70 -9.79 -27.27
CA THR A 324 11.84 -8.75 -27.85
C THR A 324 10.37 -9.11 -27.68
N VAL A 325 9.97 -10.35 -27.96
CA VAL A 325 8.60 -10.83 -27.73
C VAL A 325 8.21 -10.73 -26.26
N ALA A 326 9.10 -11.10 -25.33
CA ALA A 326 8.83 -11.01 -23.90
C ALA A 326 8.66 -9.56 -23.42
N ILE A 327 9.45 -8.62 -23.94
CA ILE A 327 9.34 -7.18 -23.65
C ILE A 327 8.00 -6.65 -24.18
N LEU A 328 7.63 -6.97 -25.42
CA LEU A 328 6.36 -6.56 -26.02
C LEU A 328 5.16 -7.13 -25.26
N ALA A 329 5.19 -8.43 -24.94
CA ALA A 329 4.12 -9.09 -24.21
C ALA A 329 3.98 -8.53 -22.78
N SER A 330 5.09 -8.31 -22.08
CA SER A 330 5.07 -7.73 -20.72
C SER A 330 4.62 -6.26 -20.73
N GLY A 331 5.10 -5.49 -21.71
CA GLY A 331 4.65 -4.12 -21.96
C GLY A 331 3.16 -4.03 -22.25
N GLY A 332 2.65 -4.92 -23.11
CA GLY A 332 1.23 -5.07 -23.39
C GLY A 332 0.42 -5.37 -22.13
N CYS A 333 0.87 -6.32 -21.29
CA CYS A 333 0.22 -6.62 -20.02
C CYS A 333 0.16 -5.40 -19.08
N VAL A 334 1.23 -4.61 -19.01
CA VAL A 334 1.28 -3.38 -18.19
C VAL A 334 0.32 -2.31 -18.73
N LEU A 335 0.29 -2.09 -20.04
CA LEU A 335 -0.60 -1.10 -20.65
C LEU A 335 -2.07 -1.51 -20.55
N LEU A 336 -2.39 -2.78 -20.76
CA LEU A 336 -3.74 -3.33 -20.56
C LEU A 336 -4.17 -3.22 -19.10
N ALA A 337 -3.27 -3.48 -18.14
CA ALA A 337 -3.59 -3.31 -16.73
C ALA A 337 -3.82 -1.85 -16.36
N ASN A 338 -3.05 -0.92 -16.94
CA ASN A 338 -3.29 0.51 -16.76
C ASN A 338 -4.65 0.93 -17.31
N TRP A 339 -5.01 0.46 -18.51
CA TRP A 339 -6.31 0.71 -19.12
C TRP A 339 -7.45 0.10 -18.30
N GLY A 340 -7.34 -1.17 -17.90
CA GLY A 340 -8.35 -1.83 -17.08
C GLY A 340 -8.55 -1.18 -15.71
N ALA A 341 -7.50 -0.60 -15.13
CA ALA A 341 -7.62 0.18 -13.90
C ALA A 341 -8.30 1.54 -14.11
N ASP A 342 -8.10 2.20 -15.25
CA ASP A 342 -8.84 3.44 -15.58
C ASP A 342 -10.31 3.14 -15.78
N GLU A 343 -10.63 2.10 -16.54
CA GLU A 343 -12.02 1.69 -16.76
C GLU A 343 -12.73 1.29 -15.47
N ALA A 344 -12.05 0.54 -14.61
CA ALA A 344 -12.58 0.22 -13.29
C ALA A 344 -12.83 1.49 -12.46
N THR A 345 -11.94 2.48 -12.54
CA THR A 345 -12.13 3.77 -11.88
C THR A 345 -13.32 4.54 -12.47
N GLU A 346 -13.43 4.65 -13.79
CA GLU A 346 -14.50 5.38 -14.46
C GLU A 346 -15.88 4.81 -14.14
N LYS A 347 -16.00 3.48 -14.08
CA LYS A 347 -17.28 2.80 -13.82
C LYS A 347 -17.66 2.68 -12.35
N LEU A 348 -16.68 2.61 -11.44
CA LEU A 348 -16.93 2.24 -10.04
C LEU A 348 -16.65 3.37 -9.05
N ARG A 349 -15.91 4.42 -9.43
CA ARG A 349 -15.65 5.54 -8.54
C ARG A 349 -16.88 6.42 -8.43
N VAL A 350 -17.34 6.63 -7.21
CA VAL A 350 -18.48 7.50 -6.91
C VAL A 350 -18.03 8.93 -6.60
N VAL A 351 -16.88 9.09 -5.93
CA VAL A 351 -16.36 10.39 -5.51
C VAL A 351 -15.07 10.72 -6.26
N GLU A 352 -15.09 11.73 -7.15
CA GLU A 352 -13.98 12.06 -8.06
C GLU A 352 -12.65 12.39 -7.37
N VAL A 353 -12.72 13.04 -6.21
CA VAL A 353 -11.52 13.45 -5.47
C VAL A 353 -10.77 12.27 -4.84
N GLU A 354 -11.42 11.11 -4.69
CA GLU A 354 -10.83 9.95 -4.05
C GLU A 354 -9.88 9.14 -4.94
N SER A 355 -9.00 8.37 -4.30
CA SER A 355 -8.21 7.35 -5.00
C SER A 355 -7.86 6.20 -4.06
N THR A 356 -7.65 5.01 -4.62
CA THR A 356 -7.33 3.79 -3.85
C THR A 356 -6.17 3.95 -2.88
N THR A 357 -5.16 4.76 -3.22
CA THR A 357 -3.97 4.98 -2.36
C THR A 357 -4.02 6.30 -1.57
N ALA A 358 -4.40 7.42 -2.19
CA ALA A 358 -4.25 8.73 -1.54
C ALA A 358 -5.31 8.99 -0.46
N THR A 359 -6.46 8.33 -0.54
CA THR A 359 -7.57 8.47 0.43
C THR A 359 -7.75 7.23 1.29
N MET A 360 -6.71 6.40 1.45
CA MET A 360 -6.72 5.30 2.41
C MET A 360 -6.88 5.84 3.85
N PRO A 361 -7.85 5.36 4.65
CA PRO A 361 -8.06 5.85 6.01
C PRO A 361 -6.97 5.34 6.96
N TYR A 362 -6.54 6.23 7.86
CA TYR A 362 -5.53 5.98 8.89
C TYR A 362 -6.18 5.81 10.27
N TRP A 363 -5.40 5.37 11.26
CA TRP A 363 -5.88 5.26 12.64
C TRP A 363 -6.04 6.64 13.30
N GLU A 364 -6.86 6.69 14.34
CA GLU A 364 -7.09 7.89 15.14
C GLU A 364 -5.78 8.42 15.75
N GLY A 365 -5.57 9.73 15.70
CA GLY A 365 -4.34 10.37 16.17
C GLY A 365 -3.12 10.20 15.25
N CYS A 366 -3.26 9.62 14.05
CA CYS A 366 -2.16 9.58 13.07
C CYS A 366 -1.86 10.98 12.51
N SER A 367 -0.65 11.49 12.75
CA SER A 367 -0.23 12.81 12.29
C SER A 367 -0.27 12.95 10.76
N ILE A 368 -0.60 14.15 10.27
CA ILE A 368 -0.68 14.44 8.84
C ILE A 368 0.67 14.15 8.13
N GLU A 369 1.79 14.42 8.81
CA GLU A 369 3.13 14.13 8.27
C GLU A 369 3.34 12.63 8.05
N THR A 370 2.99 11.81 9.04
CA THR A 370 3.08 10.35 8.94
C THR A 370 2.19 9.81 7.83
N GLN A 371 0.96 10.33 7.69
CA GLN A 371 0.08 9.98 6.58
C GLN A 371 0.71 10.33 5.22
N LYS A 372 1.33 11.51 5.08
CA LYS A 372 2.02 11.91 3.85
C LYS A 372 3.17 10.97 3.51
N LYS A 373 3.98 10.55 4.50
CA LYS A 373 5.07 9.58 4.33
C LYS A 373 4.55 8.24 3.81
N PHE A 374 3.52 7.66 4.44
CA PHE A 374 2.89 6.42 3.96
C PHE A 374 2.35 6.56 2.53
N LYS A 375 1.58 7.63 2.25
CA LYS A 375 1.02 7.83 0.90
C LYS A 375 2.11 7.96 -0.17
N ALA A 376 3.18 8.71 0.12
CA ALA A 376 4.30 8.88 -0.79
C ALA A 376 5.02 7.55 -1.04
N PHE A 377 5.30 6.78 0.02
CA PHE A 377 5.92 5.46 -0.09
C PHE A 377 5.06 4.49 -0.90
N TYR A 378 3.76 4.41 -0.61
CA TYR A 378 2.85 3.52 -1.32
C TYR A 378 2.75 3.88 -2.81
N ALA A 379 2.66 5.17 -3.12
CA ALA A 379 2.63 5.65 -4.49
C ALA A 379 3.94 5.36 -5.22
N TYR A 380 5.10 5.55 -4.57
CA TYR A 380 6.41 5.20 -5.14
C TYR A 380 6.53 3.70 -5.44
N CYS A 381 6.11 2.84 -4.50
CA CYS A 381 6.16 1.39 -4.68
C CYS A 381 5.29 0.89 -5.86
N GLN A 382 4.26 1.63 -6.29
CA GLN A 382 3.50 1.28 -7.50
C GLN A 382 4.34 1.39 -8.79
N PHE A 383 5.27 2.36 -8.84
CA PHE A 383 6.24 2.46 -9.94
C PHE A 383 7.23 1.32 -9.90
N MET A 384 7.76 1.01 -8.72
CA MET A 384 8.67 -0.13 -8.53
C MET A 384 8.01 -1.46 -8.91
N ALA A 385 6.75 -1.67 -8.52
CA ALA A 385 5.99 -2.87 -8.90
C ALA A 385 5.82 -2.99 -10.42
N THR A 386 5.60 -1.88 -11.12
CA THR A 386 5.43 -1.88 -12.58
C THR A 386 6.76 -2.07 -13.29
N LEU A 387 7.85 -1.47 -12.80
CA LEU A 387 9.21 -1.74 -13.29
C LEU A 387 9.59 -3.21 -13.08
N ALA A 388 9.26 -3.81 -11.94
CA ALA A 388 9.48 -5.23 -11.69
C ALA A 388 8.71 -6.13 -12.67
N CYS A 389 7.48 -5.74 -13.06
CA CYS A 389 6.72 -6.44 -14.09
C CYS A 389 7.31 -6.30 -15.49
N LEU A 390 8.06 -5.23 -15.75
CA LEU A 390 8.76 -5.03 -17.01
C LEU A 390 10.13 -5.74 -17.00
N ALA A 391 10.83 -5.80 -15.88
CA ALA A 391 12.17 -6.37 -15.72
C ALA A 391 12.23 -7.89 -15.99
N CYS A 392 12.25 -8.28 -17.28
CA CYS A 392 12.29 -9.69 -17.72
C CYS A 392 13.62 -10.39 -17.39
N GLY A 393 14.62 -9.68 -16.85
CA GLY A 393 15.92 -10.22 -16.48
C GLY A 393 15.81 -11.30 -15.39
N ASN A 394 15.12 -10.99 -14.30
CA ASN A 394 14.83 -11.95 -13.24
C ASN A 394 13.33 -12.28 -13.21
N PRO A 395 12.93 -13.54 -13.48
CA PRO A 395 11.53 -13.92 -13.61
C PRO A 395 10.78 -13.91 -12.26
N ALA A 396 11.50 -13.81 -11.14
CA ALA A 396 10.91 -13.68 -9.81
C ALA A 396 10.48 -12.24 -9.47
N TRP A 397 10.91 -11.23 -10.24
CA TRP A 397 10.56 -9.83 -9.97
C TRP A 397 9.05 -9.60 -9.87
N PRO A 398 8.22 -10.03 -10.83
CA PRO A 398 6.80 -9.73 -10.78
C PRO A 398 6.10 -10.49 -9.64
N LEU A 399 6.59 -11.69 -9.29
CA LEU A 399 6.11 -12.46 -8.14
C LEU A 399 6.47 -11.78 -6.81
N SER A 400 7.67 -11.21 -6.71
CA SER A 400 8.11 -10.52 -5.50
C SER A 400 7.17 -9.36 -5.14
N VAL A 401 6.71 -8.59 -6.13
CA VAL A 401 5.81 -7.44 -5.89
C VAL A 401 4.33 -7.84 -5.77
N LEU A 402 3.96 -9.03 -6.24
CA LEU A 402 2.61 -9.58 -6.10
C LEU A 402 2.23 -9.82 -4.63
N ILE A 403 3.20 -10.06 -3.75
CA ILE A 403 2.93 -10.28 -2.32
C ILE A 403 2.20 -9.09 -1.69
N ALA A 404 2.58 -7.87 -2.04
CA ALA A 404 1.96 -6.67 -1.48
C ALA A 404 0.52 -6.50 -1.96
N ILE A 405 0.24 -6.85 -3.22
CA ILE A 405 -1.09 -6.81 -3.84
C ILE A 405 -2.03 -7.81 -3.13
N GLN A 406 -1.61 -9.06 -2.99
CA GLN A 406 -2.44 -10.11 -2.38
C GLN A 406 -2.54 -9.95 -0.85
N LEU A 407 -1.47 -9.56 -0.16
CA LEU A 407 -1.51 -9.28 1.27
C LEU A 407 -2.36 -8.05 1.58
N ALA A 408 -2.42 -7.01 0.74
CA ALA A 408 -3.31 -5.87 0.97
C ALA A 408 -4.78 -6.32 1.11
N SER A 409 -5.26 -7.21 0.23
CA SER A 409 -6.60 -7.79 0.33
C SER A 409 -6.79 -8.60 1.61
N LEU A 410 -5.81 -9.44 1.96
CA LEU A 410 -5.87 -10.22 3.21
C LEU A 410 -5.94 -9.31 4.43
N LEU A 411 -5.04 -8.33 4.54
CA LEU A 411 -4.96 -7.41 5.68
C LEU A 411 -6.24 -6.57 5.83
N MET A 412 -6.81 -6.05 4.73
CA MET A 412 -8.10 -5.33 4.79
C MET A 412 -9.26 -6.25 5.18
N THR A 413 -9.21 -7.53 4.81
CA THR A 413 -10.19 -8.52 5.28
C THR A 413 -10.04 -8.76 6.78
N LEU A 414 -8.82 -8.85 7.30
CA LEU A 414 -8.57 -8.95 8.74
C LEU A 414 -9.06 -7.71 9.50
N VAL A 415 -8.90 -6.51 8.93
CA VAL A 415 -9.48 -5.27 9.47
C VAL A 415 -11.00 -5.33 9.48
N ARG A 416 -11.64 -5.72 8.36
CA ARG A 416 -13.10 -5.91 8.27
C ARG A 416 -13.63 -6.88 9.32
N LYS A 417 -12.87 -7.92 9.67
CA LYS A 417 -13.26 -8.92 10.68
C LYS A 417 -12.94 -8.51 12.12
N GLY A 418 -12.32 -7.35 12.33
CA GLY A 418 -11.88 -6.89 13.64
C GLY A 418 -10.79 -7.80 14.24
N LEU A 419 -9.92 -8.35 13.39
CA LEU A 419 -8.74 -9.15 13.75
C LEU A 419 -7.45 -8.34 13.64
N LEU A 420 -7.48 -7.21 12.92
CA LEU A 420 -6.36 -6.30 12.74
C LEU A 420 -6.83 -4.85 12.88
N SER A 421 -6.05 -3.99 13.52
CA SER A 421 -6.33 -2.56 13.60
C SER A 421 -5.91 -1.84 12.31
N SER A 422 -6.42 -0.62 12.06
CA SER A 422 -5.97 0.22 10.93
C SER A 422 -4.46 0.49 10.99
N ARG A 423 -3.90 0.68 12.19
CA ARG A 423 -2.46 0.81 12.39
C ARG A 423 -1.71 -0.47 12.02
N GLY A 424 -2.22 -1.63 12.44
CA GLY A 424 -1.68 -2.94 12.06
C GLY A 424 -1.71 -3.19 10.55
N TYR A 425 -2.76 -2.75 9.86
CA TYR A 425 -2.83 -2.79 8.39
C TYR A 425 -1.69 -2.01 7.75
N HIS A 426 -1.48 -0.74 8.14
CA HIS A 426 -0.44 0.09 7.54
C HIS A 426 0.96 -0.48 7.76
N TYR A 427 1.25 -1.02 8.95
CA TYR A 427 2.54 -1.67 9.19
C TYR A 427 2.71 -2.96 8.40
N GLY A 428 1.71 -3.85 8.40
CA GLY A 428 1.77 -5.09 7.62
C GLY A 428 1.90 -4.84 6.12
N TYR A 429 1.15 -3.89 5.60
CA TYR A 429 1.21 -3.53 4.18
C TYR A 429 2.57 -2.91 3.84
N THR A 430 3.10 -2.01 4.67
CA THR A 430 4.43 -1.42 4.48
C THR A 430 5.52 -2.49 4.50
N ALA A 431 5.47 -3.43 5.44
CA ALA A 431 6.39 -4.57 5.46
C ALA A 431 6.33 -5.38 4.15
N SER A 432 5.13 -5.67 3.64
CA SER A 432 4.97 -6.37 2.35
C SER A 432 5.54 -5.59 1.16
N LEU A 433 5.51 -4.25 1.20
CA LEU A 433 6.10 -3.40 0.17
C LEU A 433 7.62 -3.29 0.26
N VAL A 434 8.18 -3.46 1.46
CA VAL A 434 9.64 -3.43 1.70
C VAL A 434 10.30 -4.75 1.28
N MET A 435 9.62 -5.90 1.44
CA MET A 435 10.19 -7.23 1.10
C MET A 435 10.86 -7.31 -0.29
N PRO A 436 10.25 -6.82 -1.39
CA PRO A 436 10.88 -6.83 -2.72
C PRO A 436 12.21 -6.07 -2.81
N TYR A 437 12.46 -5.07 -1.95
CA TYR A 437 13.74 -4.34 -1.97
C TYR A 437 14.89 -5.22 -1.48
N PHE A 438 14.64 -6.10 -0.52
CA PHE A 438 15.63 -7.10 -0.08
C PHE A 438 15.89 -8.14 -1.17
N VAL A 439 14.85 -8.54 -1.91
CA VAL A 439 15.01 -9.41 -3.10
C VAL A 439 15.89 -8.71 -4.12
N GLY A 440 15.67 -7.42 -4.37
CA GLY A 440 16.47 -6.63 -5.30
C GLY A 440 17.93 -6.48 -4.89
N LEU A 441 18.18 -6.18 -3.62
CA LEU A 441 19.53 -6.13 -3.07
C LEU A 441 20.23 -7.49 -3.22
N ARG A 442 19.55 -8.58 -2.87
CA ARG A 442 20.09 -9.93 -3.00
C ARG A 442 20.36 -10.31 -4.46
N SER A 443 19.46 -9.97 -5.37
CA SER A 443 19.59 -10.20 -6.81
C SER A 443 20.79 -9.43 -7.36
N MET A 444 20.92 -8.15 -7.03
CA MET A 444 22.05 -7.31 -7.43
C MET A 444 23.39 -7.88 -6.93
N LEU A 445 23.45 -8.32 -5.67
CA LEU A 445 24.65 -8.94 -5.12
C LEU A 445 24.99 -10.28 -5.78
N TYR A 446 23.97 -11.02 -6.24
CA TYR A 446 24.15 -12.30 -6.92
C TYR A 446 24.67 -12.15 -8.34
N THR A 447 24.04 -11.26 -9.12
CA THR A 447 24.33 -11.09 -10.55
C THR A 447 25.39 -10.05 -10.84
N GLN A 448 25.74 -9.23 -9.84
CA GLN A 448 26.56 -8.03 -9.99
C GLN A 448 25.99 -7.07 -11.06
N SER A 449 24.67 -7.10 -11.28
CA SER A 449 23.98 -6.24 -12.27
C SER A 449 23.53 -4.92 -11.67
N LEU A 450 23.52 -3.85 -12.48
CA LEU A 450 23.03 -2.53 -12.08
C LEU A 450 21.51 -2.35 -12.29
N GLU A 451 20.79 -3.43 -12.59
CA GLU A 451 19.35 -3.41 -12.89
C GLU A 451 18.54 -2.83 -11.73
N PHE A 452 18.77 -3.30 -10.49
CA PHE A 452 18.01 -2.84 -9.33
C PHE A 452 18.27 -1.36 -8.97
N PRO A 453 19.53 -0.86 -8.88
CA PRO A 453 19.79 0.56 -8.72
C PRO A 453 19.17 1.43 -9.83
N PHE A 454 19.23 0.98 -11.08
CA PHE A 454 18.60 1.68 -12.19
C PHE A 454 17.08 1.75 -12.01
N MET A 455 16.43 0.65 -11.60
CA MET A 455 15.00 0.65 -11.28
C MET A 455 14.65 1.64 -10.17
N LEU A 456 15.47 1.77 -9.12
CA LEU A 456 15.23 2.74 -8.03
C LEU A 456 15.27 4.19 -8.56
N VAL A 457 16.30 4.53 -9.34
CA VAL A 457 16.47 5.88 -9.89
C VAL A 457 15.37 6.21 -10.90
N LEU A 458 15.11 5.29 -11.84
CA LEU A 458 14.05 5.46 -12.84
C LEU A 458 12.68 5.53 -12.20
N GLY A 459 12.38 4.64 -11.25
CA GLY A 459 11.13 4.64 -10.49
C GLY A 459 10.91 5.96 -9.77
N TYR A 460 11.96 6.53 -9.17
CA TYR A 460 11.88 7.80 -8.47
C TYR A 460 11.65 8.96 -9.45
N ALA A 461 12.37 8.98 -10.58
CA ALA A 461 12.16 9.99 -11.63
C ALA A 461 10.72 9.96 -12.16
N MET A 462 10.20 8.77 -12.48
CA MET A 462 8.82 8.58 -12.96
C MET A 462 7.78 8.98 -11.92
N PHE A 463 8.02 8.65 -10.65
CA PHE A 463 7.19 9.09 -9.53
C PHE A 463 7.11 10.62 -9.47
N GLN A 464 8.26 11.31 -9.57
CA GLN A 464 8.32 12.78 -9.54
C GLN A 464 7.68 13.41 -10.78
N LEU A 465 7.80 12.80 -11.97
CA LEU A 465 7.10 13.23 -13.17
C LEU A 465 5.58 13.06 -13.04
N ARG A 466 5.12 11.94 -12.46
CA ARG A 466 3.69 11.71 -12.20
C ARG A 466 3.11 12.77 -11.27
N ARG A 467 3.86 13.20 -10.26
CA ARG A 467 3.47 14.29 -9.34
C ARG A 467 3.30 15.63 -10.06
N ARG A 468 4.05 15.87 -11.14
CA ARG A 468 3.93 17.04 -12.01
C ARG A 468 2.82 16.92 -13.07
N GLY A 469 1.97 15.89 -12.98
CA GLY A 469 0.80 15.73 -13.85
C GLY A 469 1.02 14.90 -15.10
N VAL A 470 2.23 14.39 -15.36
CA VAL A 470 2.50 13.53 -16.53
C VAL A 470 1.61 12.28 -16.46
N SER A 471 0.98 11.92 -17.60
CA SER A 471 0.09 10.76 -17.66
C SER A 471 0.87 9.45 -17.51
N LYS A 472 0.24 8.41 -16.95
CA LYS A 472 0.90 7.11 -16.79
C LYS A 472 1.31 6.49 -18.14
N TYR A 473 0.57 6.75 -19.22
CA TYR A 473 0.90 6.27 -20.56
C TYR A 473 2.14 6.97 -21.13
N ALA A 474 2.23 8.29 -20.95
CA ALA A 474 3.43 9.06 -21.32
C ALA A 474 4.67 8.65 -20.50
N LEU A 475 4.49 8.02 -19.34
CA LEU A 475 5.59 7.45 -18.56
C LEU A 475 5.99 6.05 -19.03
N TRP A 476 5.04 5.13 -19.22
CA TRP A 476 5.35 3.72 -19.48
C TRP A 476 5.67 3.41 -20.94
N ILE A 477 5.06 4.09 -21.91
CA ILE A 477 5.32 3.85 -23.34
C ILE A 477 6.80 4.10 -23.69
N PRO A 478 7.42 5.23 -23.30
CA PRO A 478 8.84 5.45 -23.57
C PRO A 478 9.76 4.43 -22.90
N VAL A 479 9.41 3.95 -21.71
CA VAL A 479 10.19 2.89 -21.02
C VAL A 479 10.14 1.58 -21.81
N ILE A 480 8.97 1.20 -22.32
CA ILE A 480 8.82 -0.01 -23.15
C ILE A 480 9.61 0.15 -24.46
N LEU A 481 9.44 1.28 -25.16
CA LEU A 481 10.15 1.55 -26.42
C LEU A 481 11.67 1.62 -26.21
N GLY A 482 12.14 2.28 -25.16
CA GLY A 482 13.56 2.36 -24.82
C GLY A 482 14.18 0.98 -24.62
N ARG A 483 13.45 0.05 -24.00
CA ARG A 483 13.91 -1.34 -23.84
C ARG A 483 13.93 -2.13 -25.15
N LEU A 484 13.04 -1.83 -26.09
CA LEU A 484 13.07 -2.43 -27.42
C LEU A 484 14.28 -1.91 -28.23
N LEU A 485 14.57 -0.62 -28.14
CA LEU A 485 15.62 0.05 -28.94
C LEU A 485 17.03 -0.22 -28.42
N VAL A 486 17.25 -0.08 -27.11
CA VAL A 486 18.56 -0.28 -26.48
C VAL A 486 18.85 -1.76 -26.26
N GLY A 487 17.79 -2.57 -26.23
CA GLY A 487 17.82 -3.93 -25.73
C GLY A 487 18.11 -3.97 -24.24
N ASP A 488 17.83 -5.10 -23.61
CA ASP A 488 18.26 -5.37 -22.23
C ASP A 488 19.77 -5.72 -22.19
N THR A 489 20.62 -4.98 -22.92
CA THR A 489 22.07 -5.25 -23.10
C THR A 489 22.88 -5.09 -21.83
N PHE A 490 22.38 -4.29 -20.88
CA PHE A 490 22.90 -4.13 -19.53
C PHE A 490 22.37 -5.17 -18.53
N ILE A 491 21.47 -6.05 -18.95
CA ILE A 491 20.91 -7.13 -18.14
C ILE A 491 21.66 -8.42 -18.47
N SER A 492 22.42 -8.94 -17.49
CA SER A 492 23.06 -10.24 -17.64
C SER A 492 22.03 -11.36 -17.44
N TYR A 493 21.68 -12.04 -18.53
CA TYR A 493 20.83 -13.24 -18.49
C TYR A 493 21.60 -14.50 -18.17
N ALA A 494 22.94 -14.46 -18.21
CA ALA A 494 23.79 -15.62 -17.95
C ALA A 494 23.65 -16.15 -16.50
N ALA A 495 23.11 -15.32 -15.60
CA ALA A 495 22.91 -15.68 -14.20
C ALA A 495 21.62 -16.49 -13.93
N TRP A 496 20.68 -16.59 -14.88
CA TRP A 496 19.29 -17.01 -14.63
C TRP A 496 18.83 -18.31 -15.31
#